data_AF-A0A2G9MDI5-F1
#
_entry.id   AF-A0A2G9MDI5-F1
#
_cell.length_a   1.000
_cell.length_b   1.000
_cell.length_c   1.000
_cell.angle_alpha   90.00
_cell.angle_beta   90.00
_cell.angle_gamma   90.00
#
_symmetry.space_group_name_H-M   'P 1'
#
loop_
_entity.id
_entity.type
_entity.pdbx_description
1 polymer ?
#
loop_
_entity_poly.entity_id
_entity_poly.type
_entity_poly.pdbx_seq_one_letter_code
_entity_poly.pdbx_strand_id
1 'polypeptide(L)'
;MSFQTIPTPNDLKRTEDHQRNTSHTKTLEHLTAKVTRELPRAMAIATRNGELNTTGGTIHYNLSLDVDGYQEIDPSEVELIMEHLRESKWYANHDGNYVDRSGFVSEVFTLRPLPYQTNRV
;
A
#
# COMPACT_ATOMS: atom_id res chain seq x y z
N MET A 1 44.23 -23.16 -18.40
CA MET A 1 43.05 -24.04 -18.35
C MET A 1 42.12 -23.46 -17.30
N SER A 2 41.02 -22.84 -17.71
CA SER A 2 40.08 -22.20 -16.79
C SER A 2 38.99 -23.21 -16.44
N PHE A 3 38.94 -23.66 -15.18
CA PHE A 3 37.85 -24.48 -14.69
C PHE A 3 36.61 -23.60 -14.56
N GLN A 4 35.64 -23.81 -15.45
CA GLN A 4 34.32 -23.20 -15.34
C GLN A 4 33.62 -23.89 -14.17
N THR A 5 33.59 -23.23 -13.02
CA THR A 5 32.94 -23.74 -11.81
C THR A 5 31.43 -23.73 -12.07
N ILE A 6 30.84 -24.92 -12.23
CA ILE A 6 29.39 -25.05 -12.40
C ILE A 6 28.77 -24.69 -11.05
N PRO A 7 27.90 -23.65 -10.96
CA PRO A 7 27.25 -23.28 -9.72
C PRO A 7 26.43 -24.47 -9.21
N THR A 8 26.60 -24.81 -7.93
CA THR A 8 25.86 -25.93 -7.37
C THR A 8 24.38 -25.54 -7.20
N PRO A 9 23.44 -26.51 -7.16
CA PRO A 9 22.02 -26.20 -6.95
C PRO A 9 21.73 -25.37 -5.69
N ASN A 10 22.59 -25.44 -4.68
CA ASN A 10 22.49 -24.61 -3.47
C ASN A 10 22.95 -23.16 -3.70
N ASP A 11 23.94 -22.93 -4.56
CA ASP A 11 24.38 -21.57 -4.92
C ASP A 11 23.28 -20.86 -5.71
N LEU A 12 22.62 -21.57 -6.63
CA LEU A 12 21.50 -21.06 -7.42
C LEU A 12 20.30 -20.69 -6.53
N LYS A 13 19.89 -21.57 -5.61
CA LYS A 13 18.84 -21.26 -4.64
C LYS A 13 19.18 -20.03 -3.80
N ARG A 14 20.42 -19.92 -3.32
CA ARG A 14 20.85 -18.79 -2.49
C ARG A 14 20.85 -17.47 -3.26
N THR A 15 21.22 -17.46 -4.54
CA THR A 15 21.11 -16.26 -5.38
C THR A 15 19.66 -15.93 -5.74
N GLU A 16 18.81 -16.91 -6.01
CA GLU A 16 17.39 -16.68 -6.29
C GLU A 16 16.66 -16.13 -5.06
N ASP A 17 16.91 -16.69 -3.88
CA ASP A 17 16.34 -16.21 -2.61
C ASP A 17 16.86 -14.80 -2.28
N HIS A 18 18.14 -14.52 -2.56
CA HIS A 18 18.72 -13.20 -2.34
C HIS A 18 18.19 -12.15 -3.32
N GLN A 19 18.00 -12.50 -4.60
CA GLN A 19 17.39 -11.63 -5.61
C GLN A 19 15.90 -11.39 -5.34
N ARG A 20 15.14 -12.42 -4.94
CA ARG A 20 13.74 -12.25 -4.51
C ARG A 20 13.65 -11.34 -3.30
N ASN A 21 14.51 -11.53 -2.29
CA ASN A 21 14.51 -10.67 -1.11
C ASN A 21 14.90 -9.22 -1.43
N THR A 22 15.94 -8.97 -2.22
CA THR A 22 16.30 -7.59 -2.59
C THR A 22 15.26 -6.93 -3.50
N SER A 23 14.62 -7.68 -4.38
CA SER A 23 13.49 -7.18 -5.17
C SER A 23 12.31 -6.84 -4.27
N HIS A 24 11.97 -7.70 -3.31
CA HIS A 24 10.85 -7.51 -2.40
C HIS A 24 11.09 -6.34 -1.42
N THR A 25 12.30 -6.18 -0.89
CA THR A 25 12.66 -5.04 -0.03
C THR A 25 12.60 -3.72 -0.81
N LYS A 26 13.07 -3.69 -2.06
CA LYS A 26 12.96 -2.50 -2.92
C LYS A 26 11.51 -2.17 -3.26
N THR A 27 10.67 -3.19 -3.46
CA THR A 27 9.23 -3.00 -3.68
C THR A 27 8.57 -2.44 -2.43
N LEU A 28 8.84 -2.99 -1.24
CA LEU A 28 8.23 -2.53 0.01
C LEU A 28 8.63 -1.09 0.35
N GLU A 29 9.92 -0.74 0.26
CA GLU A 29 10.39 0.64 0.49
C GLU A 29 9.72 1.63 -0.47
N HIS A 30 9.56 1.24 -1.74
CA HIS A 30 8.87 2.06 -2.73
C HIS A 30 7.38 2.24 -2.39
N LEU A 31 6.69 1.15 -2.01
CA LEU A 31 5.29 1.17 -1.59
C LEU A 31 5.10 2.02 -0.33
N THR A 32 5.95 1.88 0.69
CA THR A 32 5.91 2.72 1.90
C THR A 32 6.08 4.20 1.57
N ALA A 33 7.04 4.54 0.69
CA ALA A 33 7.25 5.92 0.25
C ALA A 33 6.03 6.48 -0.50
N LYS A 34 5.39 5.65 -1.33
CA LYS A 34 4.15 6.00 -2.06
C LYS A 34 3.00 6.27 -1.08
N VAL A 35 2.73 5.33 -0.16
CA VAL A 35 1.66 5.46 0.85
C VAL A 35 1.86 6.72 1.69
N THR A 36 3.07 6.94 2.19
CA THR A 36 3.41 8.12 3.01
C THR A 36 3.16 9.44 2.27
N ARG A 37 3.34 9.46 0.95
CA ARG A 37 3.17 10.66 0.12
C ARG A 37 1.71 10.90 -0.28
N GLU A 38 1.00 9.85 -0.69
CA GLU A 38 -0.32 9.98 -1.32
C GLU A 38 -1.47 9.85 -0.32
N LEU A 39 -1.33 9.05 0.72
CA LEU A 39 -2.42 8.84 1.70
C LEU A 39 -2.85 10.14 2.39
N PRO A 40 -1.94 11.04 2.84
CA PRO A 40 -2.35 12.33 3.39
C PRO A 40 -3.11 13.21 2.40
N ARG A 41 -2.77 13.12 1.10
CA ARG A 41 -3.47 13.86 0.04
C ARG A 41 -4.87 13.30 -0.18
N ALA A 42 -5.03 11.98 -0.22
CA ALA A 42 -6.32 11.31 -0.34
C ALA A 42 -7.25 11.69 0.82
N MET A 43 -6.74 11.67 2.06
CA MET A 43 -7.50 12.09 3.24
C MET A 43 -7.89 13.56 3.18
N ALA A 44 -6.97 14.45 2.78
CA ALA A 44 -7.26 15.88 2.65
C ALA A 44 -8.34 16.17 1.59
N ILE A 45 -8.32 15.46 0.45
CA ILE A 45 -9.35 15.55 -0.59
C ILE A 45 -10.69 15.07 -0.04
N ALA A 46 -10.73 13.90 0.59
CA ALA A 46 -11.95 13.35 1.19
C ALA A 46 -12.55 14.29 2.26
N THR A 47 -11.72 14.90 3.10
CA THR A 47 -12.18 15.91 4.07
C THR A 47 -12.71 17.16 3.38
N ARG A 48 -12.04 17.65 2.33
CA ARG A 48 -12.50 18.82 1.56
C ARG A 48 -13.85 18.56 0.88
N ASN A 49 -14.06 17.33 0.40
CA ASN A 49 -15.30 16.91 -0.24
C ASN A 49 -16.42 16.58 0.76
N GLY A 50 -16.13 16.53 2.06
CA GLY A 50 -17.08 16.12 3.10
C GLY A 50 -17.31 14.61 3.18
N GLU A 51 -16.52 13.82 2.45
CA GLU A 51 -16.55 12.35 2.44
C GLU A 51 -15.91 11.78 3.71
N LEU A 52 -14.97 12.51 4.33
CA LEU A 52 -14.29 12.14 5.58
C LEU A 52 -14.42 13.25 6.63
N ASN A 53 -14.93 12.90 7.81
CA ASN A 53 -15.04 13.82 8.96
C ASN A 53 -14.65 13.13 10.28
N THR A 54 -14.82 13.81 11.40
CA THR A 54 -14.43 13.32 12.74
C THR A 54 -15.14 12.04 13.19
N THR A 55 -16.28 11.69 12.59
CA THR A 55 -17.04 10.47 12.89
C THR A 55 -16.67 9.29 12.01
N GLY A 56 -15.88 9.52 10.96
CA GLY A 56 -15.59 8.53 9.93
C GLY A 56 -15.91 9.06 8.54
N GLY A 57 -15.82 8.16 7.56
CA GLY A 57 -16.10 8.48 6.18
C GLY A 57 -15.43 7.55 5.19
N THR A 58 -15.34 7.99 3.95
CA THR A 58 -14.73 7.22 2.86
C THR A 58 -13.56 8.01 2.29
N ILE A 59 -12.48 7.31 1.96
CA ILE A 59 -11.38 7.86 1.19
C ILE A 59 -11.21 7.07 -0.11
N HIS A 60 -10.91 7.79 -1.18
CA HIS A 60 -10.52 7.23 -2.46
C HIS A 60 -9.00 7.35 -2.59
N TYR A 61 -8.30 6.23 -2.51
CA TYR A 61 -6.86 6.18 -2.66
C TYR A 61 -6.51 5.89 -4.12
N ASN A 62 -5.96 6.90 -4.79
CA ASN A 62 -5.62 6.83 -6.20
C ASN A 62 -4.52 5.80 -6.46
N LEU A 63 -4.82 4.84 -7.32
CA LEU A 63 -3.79 3.97 -7.88
C LEU A 63 -2.93 4.80 -8.83
N SER A 64 -1.64 4.90 -8.54
CA SER A 64 -0.70 5.31 -9.60
C SER A 64 -0.69 4.20 -10.63
N LEU A 65 -1.41 4.40 -11.73
CA LEU A 65 -1.35 3.52 -12.90
C LEU A 65 0.10 3.53 -13.37
N ASP A 66 0.79 2.39 -13.26
CA ASP A 66 2.05 2.23 -13.97
C ASP A 66 1.77 2.17 -15.48
N VAL A 67 2.81 2.40 -16.29
CA VAL A 67 2.76 2.76 -17.72
C VAL A 67 1.93 1.79 -18.62
N ASP A 68 1.59 0.61 -18.12
CA ASP A 68 0.82 -0.43 -18.82
C ASP A 68 -0.69 -0.49 -18.45
N GLY A 69 -1.19 0.48 -17.68
CA GLY A 69 -2.61 0.84 -17.67
C GLY A 69 -3.52 0.06 -16.73
N TYR A 70 -3.06 -1.00 -16.06
CA TYR A 70 -3.75 -1.62 -14.91
C TYR A 70 -2.71 -2.29 -14.01
N GLN A 71 -2.60 -1.83 -12.77
CA GLN A 71 -1.93 -2.58 -11.71
C GLN A 71 -2.98 -2.86 -10.65
N GLU A 72 -3.32 -4.14 -10.46
CA GLU A 72 -3.96 -4.57 -9.22
C GLU A 72 -3.06 -4.08 -8.08
N ILE A 73 -3.64 -3.39 -7.10
CA ILE A 73 -2.87 -2.95 -5.95
C ILE A 73 -2.23 -4.20 -5.33
N ASP A 74 -0.92 -4.14 -5.04
CA ASP A 74 -0.27 -5.23 -4.33
C ASP A 74 -1.01 -5.39 -2.98
N PRO A 75 -1.45 -6.60 -2.59
CA PRO A 75 -2.06 -6.80 -1.28
C PRO A 75 -1.20 -6.22 -0.13
N SER A 76 0.12 -6.19 -0.31
CA SER A 76 1.08 -5.56 0.61
C SER A 76 0.89 -4.04 0.71
N GLU A 77 0.48 -3.35 -0.36
CA GLU A 77 0.15 -1.92 -0.34
C GLU A 77 -1.13 -1.65 0.47
N VAL A 78 -2.16 -2.52 0.34
CA VAL A 78 -3.38 -2.41 1.16
C VAL A 78 -3.06 -2.55 2.63
N GLU A 79 -2.24 -3.54 2.99
CA GLU A 79 -1.80 -3.76 4.37
C GLU A 79 -1.04 -2.55 4.92
N LEU A 80 -0.13 -1.96 4.14
CA LEU A 80 0.60 -0.74 4.51
C LEU A 80 -0.33 0.47 4.71
N ILE A 81 -1.34 0.65 3.84
CA ILE A 81 -2.33 1.72 3.99
C ILE A 81 -3.10 1.53 5.29
N MET A 82 -3.58 0.33 5.56
CA MET A 82 -4.32 0.01 6.79
C MET A 82 -3.46 0.21 8.04
N GLU A 83 -2.18 -0.16 7.99
CA GLU A 83 -1.23 0.06 9.09
C GLU A 83 -1.03 1.56 9.35
N HIS A 84 -0.76 2.35 8.31
CA HIS A 84 -0.54 3.78 8.44
C HIS A 84 -1.78 4.53 8.97
N LEU A 85 -2.97 4.12 8.55
CA LEU A 85 -4.24 4.63 9.07
C LEU A 85 -4.43 4.28 10.56
N ARG A 86 -4.06 3.07 10.96
CA ARG A 86 -4.10 2.63 12.36
C ARG A 86 -3.18 3.44 13.25
N GLU A 87 -1.95 3.69 12.81
CA GLU A 87 -1.00 4.57 13.51
C GLU A 87 -1.59 5.99 13.69
N SER A 88 -2.32 6.46 12.68
CA SER A 88 -3.02 7.74 12.65
C SER A 88 -4.36 7.76 13.41
N LYS A 89 -4.65 6.73 14.22
CA LYS A 89 -5.89 6.58 15.01
C LYS A 89 -7.17 6.39 14.19
N TRP A 90 -7.04 5.82 12.99
CA TRP A 90 -8.18 5.41 12.17
C TRP A 90 -8.26 3.89 12.05
N TYR A 91 -9.46 3.35 12.17
CA TYR A 91 -9.79 2.02 11.72
C TYR A 91 -10.21 2.11 10.27
N ALA A 92 -9.66 1.24 9.43
CA ALA A 92 -9.94 1.23 8.00
C ALA A 92 -10.46 -0.15 7.57
N ASN A 93 -11.51 -0.16 6.76
CA ASN A 93 -11.95 -1.32 5.99
C ASN A 93 -11.70 -1.05 4.52
N HIS A 94 -11.19 -2.04 3.80
CA HIS A 94 -11.03 -1.99 2.36
C HIS A 94 -12.31 -2.49 1.71
N ASP A 95 -12.95 -1.62 0.92
CA ASP A 95 -14.24 -1.90 0.28
C ASP A 95 -14.07 -2.36 -1.19
N GLY A 96 -12.83 -2.31 -1.71
CA GLY A 96 -12.47 -2.72 -3.06
C GLY A 96 -12.17 -1.54 -4.00
N ASN A 97 -12.25 -1.83 -5.30
CA ASN A 97 -11.87 -0.90 -6.36
C ASN A 97 -13.06 -0.11 -6.92
N TYR A 98 -12.84 1.18 -7.16
CA TYR A 98 -13.75 2.08 -7.86
C TYR A 98 -13.10 2.59 -9.14
N VAL A 99 -13.80 2.45 -10.27
CA VAL A 99 -13.39 3.01 -11.55
C VAL A 99 -14.29 4.19 -11.89
N ASP A 100 -13.70 5.36 -12.04
CA ASP A 100 -14.45 6.56 -12.42
C ASP A 100 -14.77 6.58 -13.93
N ARG A 101 -15.57 7.55 -14.36
CA ARG A 101 -15.97 7.71 -15.78
C ARG A 101 -14.82 8.11 -16.70
N SER A 102 -13.70 8.57 -16.15
CA SER A 102 -12.47 8.91 -16.85
C SER A 102 -11.52 7.71 -16.96
N GLY A 103 -11.91 6.55 -16.41
CA GLY A 103 -11.10 5.33 -16.38
C GLY A 103 -10.07 5.32 -15.25
N PHE A 104 -10.16 6.26 -14.31
CA PHE A 104 -9.26 6.32 -13.16
C PHE A 104 -9.69 5.29 -12.12
N VAL A 105 -8.74 4.47 -11.67
CA VAL A 105 -8.99 3.43 -10.66
C VAL A 105 -8.52 3.91 -9.29
N SER A 106 -9.37 3.76 -8.29
CA SER A 106 -9.10 4.11 -6.90
C SER A 106 -9.49 2.95 -5.98
N GLU A 107 -8.66 2.68 -4.98
CA GLU A 107 -9.05 1.81 -3.88
C GLU A 107 -9.89 2.60 -2.88
N VAL A 108 -10.98 1.99 -2.44
CA VAL A 108 -11.95 2.62 -1.54
C VAL A 108 -11.74 2.08 -0.13
N PHE A 109 -11.59 3.00 0.82
CA PHE A 109 -11.49 2.65 2.23
C PHE A 109 -12.54 3.38 3.05
N THR A 110 -13.30 2.63 3.84
CA THR A 110 -14.16 3.19 4.88
C THR A 110 -13.36 3.37 6.16
N LEU A 111 -13.30 4.60 6.65
CA LEU A 111 -12.60 4.99 7.87
C LEU A 111 -13.57 5.21 9.02
N ARG A 112 -13.15 4.80 10.21
CA ARG A 112 -13.79 5.16 11.48
C ARG A 112 -12.72 5.59 12.48
N PRO A 113 -12.93 6.61 13.31
CA PRO A 113 -11.98 6.93 14.35
C PRO A 113 -11.83 5.71 15.25
N LEU A 114 -10.60 5.29 15.52
CA LEU A 114 -10.37 4.32 16.58
C LEU A 114 -10.87 4.96 17.87
N PRO A 115 -11.66 4.25 18.70
CA PRO A 115 -11.92 4.75 20.03
C PRO A 115 -10.56 5.07 20.64
N TYR A 116 -10.40 6.28 21.19
CA TYR A 116 -9.19 6.62 21.93
C TYR A 116 -8.99 5.47 22.93
N GLN A 117 -7.97 4.63 22.67
CA GLN A 117 -7.46 3.78 23.72
C GLN A 117 -6.87 4.77 24.71
N THR A 118 -7.68 5.22 25.66
CA THR A 118 -7.19 5.67 26.96
C THR A 118 -6.25 4.56 27.39
N ASN A 119 -4.94 4.83 27.30
CA ASN A 119 -3.91 3.95 27.80
C ASN A 119 -4.39 3.41 29.15
N ARG A 120 -4.66 2.10 29.21
CA ARG A 120 -4.79 1.44 30.50
C ARG A 120 -3.40 1.53 31.14
N VAL A 121 -3.34 2.37 32.16
CA VAL A 121 -2.25 2.57 33.12
C VAL A 121 -1.82 1.23 33.70
#